data_AF-A0A7V7VL43-F1
#
_entry.id   AF-A0A7V7VL43-F1
#
_cell.length_a   1.000
_cell.length_b   1.000
_cell.length_c   1.000
_cell.angle_alpha   90.00
_cell.angle_beta   90.00
_cell.angle_gamma   90.00
#
_symmetry.space_group_name_H-M   'P 1'
#
loop_
_entity.id
_entity.type
_entity.pdbx_description
1 polymer ?
#
loop_
_entity_poly.entity_id
_entity_poly.type
_entity_poly.pdbx_seq_one_letter_code
_entity_poly.pdbx_strand_id
1 'polypeptide(L)' 'MTHSALQIAGFLSTVGVLSYLFAMVEIQIEGSGGWASNLPTWRIEKHWLLDMFFGGRPLTGYHAWVLPFILLI' A
#
# COMPACT_ATOMS: atom_id res chain seq x y z
N MET A 1 -8.68 -20.01 27.48
CA MET A 1 -7.73 -19.64 26.42
C MET A 1 -7.16 -18.27 26.80
N THR A 2 -5.98 -18.23 27.42
CA THR A 2 -5.33 -16.97 27.82
C THR A 2 -4.32 -16.59 26.74
N HIS A 3 -4.50 -15.43 26.10
CA HIS A 3 -3.50 -14.90 25.18
C HIS A 3 -2.34 -14.31 25.97
N SER A 4 -1.11 -14.56 25.52
CA SER A 4 0.06 -13.94 26.14
C SER A 4 0.13 -12.46 25.76
N ALA A 5 0.78 -11.65 26.60
CA ALA A 5 1.03 -10.24 26.30
C ALA A 5 1.75 -10.06 24.95
N LEU A 6 2.63 -10.99 24.57
CA LEU A 6 3.31 -10.99 23.29
C LEU A 6 2.34 -11.19 22.11
N GLN A 7 1.35 -12.08 22.24
CA GLN A 7 0.33 -12.27 21.21
C GLN A 7 -0.53 -11.02 21.03
N ILE A 8 -0.92 -10.38 22.14
CA ILE A 8 -1.70 -9.14 22.11
C ILE A 8 -0.88 -8.01 21.46
N ALA A 9 0.38 -7.85 21.85
CA ALA A 9 1.28 -6.86 21.27
C ALA A 9 1.46 -7.10 19.76
N GLY A 10 1.72 -8.34 19.35
CA GLY A 10 1.87 -8.70 17.94
C GLY A 10 0.61 -8.41 17.12
N PHE A 11 -0.58 -8.71 17.66
CA PHE A 11 -1.85 -8.37 17.02
C PHE A 11 -2.01 -6.87 16.83
N LEU A 12 -1.82 -6.07 17.90
CA LEU A 12 -1.96 -4.62 17.84
C LEU A 12 -0.95 -3.98 16.89
N SER A 13 0.30 -4.47 16.88
CA SER A 13 1.32 -4.02 15.92
C SER A 13 0.91 -4.32 14.48
N THR A 14 0.39 -5.52 14.21
CA THR A 14 -0.07 -5.91 12.86
C THR A 14 -1.21 -5.03 12.40
N VAL A 15 -2.21 -4.81 13.26
CA VAL A 15 -3.34 -3.90 12.98
C VAL A 15 -2.84 -2.49 12.72
N GLY A 16 -1.93 -1.97 13.54
CA GLY A 16 -1.35 -0.63 13.36
C GLY A 16 -0.62 -0.47 12.03
N VAL A 17 0.17 -1.47 11.61
CA VAL A 17 0.83 -1.48 10.30
C VAL A 17 -0.18 -1.51 9.17
N LEU A 18 -1.19 -2.38 9.24
CA LEU A 18 -2.24 -2.46 8.23
C LEU A 18 -3.04 -1.15 8.11
N SER A 19 -3.40 -0.53 9.24
CA SER A 19 -4.09 0.76 9.26
C SER A 19 -3.24 1.87 8.64
N TYR A 20 -1.94 1.91 8.92
CA TYR A 20 -1.04 2.89 8.32
C TYR A 20 -0.91 2.71 6.81
N LEU A 21 -0.72 1.47 6.33
CA LEU A 21 -0.63 1.18 4.91
C LEU A 21 -1.94 1.53 4.19
N PHE A 22 -3.09 1.19 4.77
CA PHE A 22 -4.39 1.54 4.22
C PHE A 22 -4.62 3.06 4.16
N ALA A 23 -4.24 3.80 5.20
CA ALA A 23 -4.33 5.25 5.18
C ALA A 23 -3.46 5.87 4.07
N MET A 24 -2.26 5.32 3.81
CA MET A 24 -1.43 5.77 2.69
C MET A 24 -2.07 5.46 1.33
N VAL A 25 -2.71 4.31 1.19
CA VAL A 25 -3.48 3.94 0.00
C VAL A 25 -4.57 5.00 -0.26
N GLU A 26 -5.39 5.33 0.73
CA GLU A 26 -6.45 6.36 0.62
C GLU A 26 -5.87 7.73 0.22
N ILE A 27 -4.82 8.20 0.92
CA ILE A 27 -4.16 9.49 0.60
C ILE A 27 -3.65 9.54 -0.84
N GLN A 28 -3.11 8.42 -1.34
CA GLN A 28 -2.61 8.38 -2.71
C GLN A 28 -3.76 8.30 -3.74
N ILE A 29 -4.90 7.66 -3.40
CA ILE A 29 -5.99 7.46 -4.36
C ILE A 29 -6.98 8.63 -4.41
N GLU A 30 -7.19 9.34 -3.30
CA GLU A 30 -8.11 10.46 -3.21
C GLU A 30 -7.49 11.74 -3.79
N GLY A 31 -7.72 11.97 -5.08
CA GLY A 31 -7.44 13.22 -5.77
C GLY A 31 -8.71 13.91 -6.27
N SER A 32 -8.61 15.20 -6.59
CA SER A 32 -9.72 16.01 -7.13
C SER A 32 -10.32 15.49 -8.45
N GLY A 33 -9.63 14.57 -9.14
CA GLY A 33 -10.11 13.92 -10.36
C GLY A 33 -10.99 12.69 -10.16
N GLY A 34 -11.16 12.20 -8.93
CA GLY A 34 -11.84 10.94 -8.61
C GLY A 34 -10.89 9.75 -8.39
N TRP A 35 -11.46 8.58 -8.08
CA TRP A 35 -10.70 7.38 -7.68
C TRP A 35 -9.75 6.91 -8.78
N ALA A 36 -8.46 6.94 -8.49
CA ALA A 36 -7.37 6.47 -9.35
C ALA A 36 -7.28 7.10 -10.76
N SER A 37 -8.09 8.12 -11.06
CA SER A 37 -8.16 8.75 -12.38
C SER A 37 -7.06 9.80 -12.59
N ASN A 38 -6.68 10.50 -11.53
CA ASN A 38 -5.69 11.58 -11.55
C ASN A 38 -4.89 11.59 -10.25
N LEU A 39 -4.32 10.43 -9.92
CA LEU A 39 -3.56 10.16 -8.71
C LEU A 39 -2.50 11.25 -8.47
N PRO A 40 -2.63 12.10 -7.43
CA PRO A 40 -1.62 13.11 -7.06
C PRO A 40 -0.44 12.42 -6.34
N THR A 41 0.16 11.45 -7.02
CA THR A 41 1.12 10.52 -6.45
C THR A 41 2.40 10.57 -7.24
N TRP A 42 3.52 10.27 -6.58
CA TRP A 42 4.77 10.04 -7.29
C TRP A 42 4.62 8.83 -8.22
N ARG A 43 5.35 8.85 -9.33
CA ARG A 43 5.26 7.85 -10.38
C ARG A 43 6.64 7.51 -10.91
N ILE A 44 6.88 6.23 -11.13
CA ILE A 44 8.03 5.72 -11.86
C ILE A 44 7.51 5.20 -13.19
N GLU A 45 7.83 5.93 -14.26
CA GLU A 45 7.34 5.63 -15.61
C GLU A 45 8.32 4.77 -16.41
N LYS A 46 9.62 4.87 -16.10
CA LYS A 46 10.70 4.22 -16.84
C LYS A 46 11.69 3.61 -15.87
N HIS A 47 11.66 2.30 -15.75
CA HIS A 47 12.66 1.51 -15.04
C HIS A 47 12.56 0.07 -15.54
N TRP A 48 13.68 -0.61 -15.82
CA TRP A 48 13.68 -1.97 -16.39
C TRP A 48 12.96 -3.00 -15.51
N LEU A 49 12.96 -2.79 -14.19
CA LEU A 49 12.17 -3.63 -13.26
C LEU A 49 10.66 -3.56 -13.55
N LEU A 50 10.15 -2.47 -14.14
CA LEU A 50 8.75 -2.38 -14.50
C LEU A 50 8.41 -3.36 -15.62
N ASP A 51 9.32 -3.61 -16.55
CA ASP A 51 9.12 -4.60 -17.60
C ASP A 51 9.06 -6.02 -17.02
N MET A 52 9.93 -6.31 -16.05
CA MET A 52 10.01 -7.62 -15.40
C MET A 52 8.86 -7.91 -14.44
N PHE A 53 8.46 -6.95 -13.61
CA PHE A 53 7.53 -7.17 -12.49
C PHE A 53 6.16 -6.50 -12.66
N PHE A 54 6.04 -5.51 -13.55
CA PHE A 54 4.84 -4.68 -13.73
C PHE A 54 4.32 -4.69 -15.17
N GLY A 55 4.83 -5.57 -16.02
CA GLY A 55 4.41 -5.70 -17.43
C GLY A 55 4.56 -4.41 -18.23
N GLY A 56 5.59 -3.61 -17.92
CA GLY A 56 5.87 -2.32 -18.55
C GLY A 56 4.93 -1.19 -18.13
N ARG A 57 4.04 -1.40 -17.15
CA ARG A 57 3.14 -0.36 -16.63
C ARG A 57 3.86 0.52 -15.60
N PRO A 58 3.53 1.82 -15.51
CA PRO A 58 4.08 2.69 -14.49
C PRO A 58 3.76 2.22 -13.07
N LEU A 59 4.75 2.23 -12.19
CA LEU A 59 4.54 2.12 -10.75
C LEU A 59 4.10 3.48 -10.21
N THR A 60 3.01 3.52 -9.46
CA THR A 60 2.50 4.75 -8.81
C THR A 60 2.62 4.63 -7.30
N GLY A 61 2.56 5.76 -6.57
CA GLY A 61 2.51 5.75 -5.11
C GLY A 61 1.42 4.84 -4.56
N TYR A 62 0.24 4.80 -5.19
CA TYR A 62 -0.81 3.82 -4.87
C TYR A 62 -0.31 2.37 -4.87
N HIS A 63 0.37 1.93 -5.95
CA HIS A 63 0.86 0.56 -6.05
C HIS A 63 1.86 0.22 -4.93
N ALA A 64 2.71 1.19 -4.57
CA ALA A 64 3.72 1.02 -3.54
C ALA A 64 3.12 0.80 -2.14
N TRP A 65 1.91 1.32 -1.89
CA TRP A 65 1.22 1.15 -0.60
C TRP A 65 0.19 0.01 -0.61
N VAL A 66 -0.51 -0.19 -1.73
CA VAL A 66 -1.57 -1.21 -1.80
C VAL A 66 -1.02 -2.63 -1.85
N LEU A 67 0.12 -2.85 -2.51
CA LEU A 67 0.72 -4.18 -2.61
C LEU A 67 1.20 -4.72 -1.26
N PRO A 68 1.97 -3.99 -0.43
CA PRO A 68 2.31 -4.48 0.91
C PRO A 68 1.08 -4.60 1.81
N PHE A 69 0.05 -3.75 1.65
CA PHE A 69 -1.20 -3.90 2.38
C PHE A 69 -1.89 -5.23 2.05
N ILE A 70 -2.05 -5.55 0.76
CA ILE A 70 -2.65 -6.82 0.29
C ILE A 70 -1.80 -8.03 0.71
N LEU A 71 -0.48 -7.89 0.74
CA LEU A 71 0.41 -8.98 1.17
C LEU A 71 0.27 -9.33 2.66
N LEU A 72 -0.09 -8.35 3.49
CA LEU A 72 -0.10 -8.48 4.96
C LEU A 72 -1.49 -8.74 5.57
N ILE A 73 -2.57 -8.59 4.79
CA ILE A 73 -3.95 -8.86 5.22
C ILE A 73 -4.37 -10.31 4.96
#